data_AF-A0A356NEK6-F1
#
_entry.id   AF-A0A356NEK6-F1
#
_cell.length_a   1.000
_cell.length_b   1.000
_cell.length_c   1.000
_cell.angle_alpha   90.00
_cell.angle_beta   90.00
_cell.angle_gamma   90.00
#
_symmetry.space_group_name_H-M   'P 1'
#
loop_
_entity.id
_entity.type
_entity.pdbx_description
1 polymer ?
#
loop_
_entity_poly.entity_id
_entity_poly.type
_entity_poly.pdbx_seq_one_letter_code
_entity_poly.pdbx_strand_id
1 'polypeptide(L)'
;MFGSWALGGVISLETKDASNILKPGETWGGAVKVGFDTQGSEALRLVTGVFSQEKLDVVASFSQRLMPIDPEDGNGNKILDSAVDNLNGMLKM
;
A
#
# COMPACT_ATOMS: atom_id res chain seq x y z
N MET A 1 3.92 -2.60 23.66
CA MET A 1 4.43 -1.47 24.47
C MET A 1 5.28 -0.60 23.58
N PHE A 2 4.93 0.67 23.42
CA PHE A 2 5.73 1.60 22.62
C PHE A 2 6.77 2.23 23.53
N GLY A 3 8.05 2.12 23.16
CA GLY A 3 9.20 2.44 24.01
C GLY A 3 9.22 3.87 24.55
N SER A 4 10.18 4.14 25.45
CA SER A 4 10.28 5.32 26.32
C SER A 4 10.38 6.70 25.65
N TRP A 5 10.20 6.80 24.34
CA TRP A 5 10.38 8.01 23.53
C TRP A 5 9.12 8.43 22.75
N ALA A 6 7.96 7.87 23.10
CA ALA A 6 6.65 8.16 22.51
C ALA A 6 6.02 9.52 22.92
N LEU A 7 6.80 10.50 23.38
CA LEU A 7 6.29 11.78 23.91
C LEU A 7 5.52 12.61 22.86
N GLY A 8 5.80 12.40 21.57
CA GLY A 8 5.08 13.01 20.44
C GLY A 8 4.06 12.10 19.75
N GLY A 9 3.80 10.90 20.29
CA GLY A 9 2.94 9.88 19.67
C GLY A 9 3.72 8.78 18.94
N VAL A 10 3.00 7.74 18.50
CA VAL A 10 3.57 6.55 17.84
C VAL A 10 2.77 6.21 16.59
N ILE A 11 3.47 5.98 15.48
CA ILE A 11 2.89 5.41 14.27
C ILE A 11 3.23 3.92 14.27
N SER A 12 2.20 3.08 14.36
CA SER A 12 2.32 1.61 14.26
C SER A 12 1.76 1.16 12.92
N LEU A 13 2.59 0.53 12.11
CA LEU A 13 2.22 -0.02 10.81
C LEU A 13 2.29 -1.53 10.90
N GLU A 14 1.25 -2.21 10.44
CA GLU A 14 1.19 -3.67 10.37
C GLU A 14 0.96 -4.10 8.92
N THR A 15 1.79 -5.02 8.44
CA THR A 15 1.61 -5.62 7.11
C THR A 15 0.41 -6.56 7.13
N LYS A 16 -0.39 -6.59 6.06
CA LYS A 16 -1.51 -7.54 5.97
C LYS A 16 -1.02 -8.99 6.05
N ASP A 17 -1.64 -9.76 6.93
CA ASP A 17 -1.51 -11.22 6.96
C ASP A 17 -2.55 -11.95 6.09
N ALA A 18 -2.27 -13.22 5.81
CA ALA A 18 -3.10 -14.08 4.97
C ALA A 18 -4.54 -14.22 5.46
N SER A 19 -4.71 -14.32 6.78
CA SER A 19 -6.00 -14.39 7.47
C SER A 19 -6.89 -13.15 7.28
N ASN A 20 -6.32 -12.01 6.90
CA ASN A 20 -7.08 -10.79 6.62
C ASN A 20 -7.73 -10.80 5.21
N ILE A 21 -7.36 -11.75 4.36
CA ILE A 21 -7.84 -11.86 2.98
C ILE A 21 -8.62 -13.16 2.76
N LEU A 22 -8.17 -14.27 3.38
CA LEU A 22 -8.81 -15.58 3.24
C LEU A 22 -10.04 -15.70 4.14
N LYS A 23 -11.15 -16.20 3.59
CA LYS A 23 -12.28 -16.67 4.40
C LYS A 23 -11.96 -18.02 5.05
N PRO A 24 -12.68 -18.42 6.12
CA PRO A 24 -12.47 -19.72 6.73
C PRO A 24 -12.55 -20.87 5.71
N GLY A 25 -11.48 -21.66 5.61
CA GLY A 25 -11.38 -22.80 4.69
C GLY A 25 -10.78 -22.48 3.30
N GLU A 26 -10.49 -21.22 2.99
CA GLU A 26 -9.78 -20.84 1.75
C GLU A 26 -8.27 -20.97 1.94
N THR A 27 -7.58 -21.54 0.95
CA THR A 27 -6.11 -21.72 0.96
C THR A 27 -5.37 -20.69 0.11
N TRP A 28 -6.09 -19.91 -0.68
CA TRP A 28 -5.53 -18.86 -1.53
C TRP A 28 -6.55 -17.75 -1.75
N GLY A 29 -6.07 -16.54 -2.01
CA GLY A 29 -6.90 -15.38 -2.20
C GLY A 29 -6.10 -14.18 -2.69
N GLY A 30 -6.77 -13.06 -2.86
CA GLY A 30 -6.11 -11.84 -3.28
C GLY A 30 -7.01 -10.63 -3.20
N ALA A 31 -6.39 -9.46 -3.36
CA ALA A 31 -7.06 -8.18 -3.40
C ALA A 31 -6.45 -7.31 -4.48
N VAL A 32 -7.28 -6.57 -5.19
CA VAL A 32 -6.87 -5.54 -6.14
C VAL A 32 -7.43 -4.21 -5.67
N LYS A 33 -6.58 -3.18 -5.64
CA LYS A 33 -6.97 -1.80 -5.36
C LYS A 33 -6.52 -0.93 -6.51
N VAL A 34 -7.46 -0.14 -7.03
CA VAL A 34 -7.19 0.92 -8.00
C VAL A 34 -7.65 2.25 -7.41
N GLY A 35 -6.92 3.31 -7.70
CA GLY A 35 -7.25 4.66 -7.26
C GLY A 35 -6.89 5.66 -8.34
N PHE A 36 -7.68 6.72 -8.45
CA PHE A 36 -7.42 7.84 -9.33
C PHE A 36 -7.64 9.15 -8.56
N ASP A 37 -6.71 10.08 -8.68
CA ASP A 37 -6.83 11.43 -8.15
C ASP A 37 -6.69 12.44 -9.30
N THR A 38 -7.54 13.45 -9.28
CA THR A 38 -7.50 14.53 -10.27
C THR A 38 -6.33 15.46 -10.04
N GLN A 39 -5.85 15.59 -8.80
CA GLN A 39 -4.62 16.32 -8.48
C GLN A 39 -3.41 15.56 -9.03
N GLY A 40 -2.64 16.20 -9.91
CA GLY A 40 -1.47 15.59 -10.54
C GLY A 40 -1.76 14.42 -11.50
N SER A 41 -3.04 14.14 -11.79
CA SER A 41 -3.48 12.96 -12.57
C SER A 41 -2.92 11.65 -12.00
N GLU A 42 -2.97 11.48 -10.68
CA GLU A 42 -2.43 10.30 -10.00
C GLU A 42 -3.27 9.05 -10.33
N ALA A 43 -2.59 7.95 -10.68
CA ALA A 43 -3.14 6.61 -10.74
C ALA A 43 -2.38 5.68 -9.80
N LEU A 44 -3.11 5.02 -8.91
CA LEU A 44 -2.61 3.99 -8.01
C LEU A 44 -3.14 2.62 -8.43
N ARG A 45 -2.25 1.64 -8.51
CA ARG A 45 -2.57 0.22 -8.71
C ARG A 45 -1.86 -0.60 -7.63
N LEU A 46 -2.58 -1.47 -6.96
CA LEU A 46 -2.03 -2.42 -5.98
C LEU A 46 -2.71 -3.77 -6.18
N VAL A 47 -1.88 -4.81 -6.27
CA VAL A 47 -2.32 -6.19 -6.33
C VAL A 47 -1.66 -6.94 -5.18
N THR A 48 -2.45 -7.66 -4.41
CA THR A 48 -1.99 -8.53 -3.31
C THR A 48 -2.47 -9.94 -3.57
N GLY A 49 -1.55 -10.91 -3.51
CA GLY A 49 -1.85 -12.33 -3.52
C GLY A 49 -1.50 -12.96 -2.18
N VAL A 50 -2.30 -13.94 -1.79
CA VAL A 50 -2.17 -14.66 -0.53
C VAL A 50 -2.28 -16.15 -0.78
N PHE A 51 -1.45 -16.93 -0.10
CA PHE A 51 -1.52 -18.38 -0.03
C PHE A 51 -1.31 -18.82 1.41
N SER A 52 -2.12 -19.74 1.91
CA SER A 52 -1.99 -20.31 3.26
C SER A 52 -2.35 -21.79 3.21
N GLN A 53 -1.42 -22.64 3.64
CA GLN A 53 -1.65 -24.07 3.77
C GLN A 53 -0.77 -24.66 4.87
N GLU A 54 -1.40 -25.34 5.84
CA GLU A 54 -0.75 -26.00 6.98
C GLU A 54 0.18 -25.09 7.78
N LYS A 55 1.48 -25.06 7.45
CA LYS A 55 2.53 -24.29 8.14
C LYS A 55 3.16 -23.22 7.24
N LEU A 56 2.63 -23.04 6.03
CA LEU A 56 3.14 -22.09 5.04
C LEU A 56 2.10 -21.00 4.83
N ASP A 57 2.46 -19.78 5.19
CA ASP A 57 1.69 -18.57 4.93
C ASP A 57 2.51 -17.64 4.06
N VAL A 58 2.03 -17.28 2.89
CA VAL A 58 2.73 -16.41 1.95
C VAL A 58 1.82 -15.26 1.55
N VAL A 59 2.35 -14.04 1.63
CA VAL A 59 1.71 -12.82 1.15
C VAL A 59 2.67 -12.10 0.21
N ALA A 60 2.22 -11.85 -1.01
CA ALA A 60 2.95 -11.07 -2.00
C ALA A 60 2.12 -9.86 -2.41
N SER A 61 2.76 -8.70 -2.57
CA SER A 61 2.09 -7.49 -3.04
C SER A 61 2.95 -6.72 -4.01
N PHE A 62 2.30 -6.12 -4.99
CA PHE A 62 2.91 -5.28 -6.00
C PHE A 62 2.07 -4.02 -6.17
N SER A 63 2.72 -2.86 -6.13
CA SER A 63 2.05 -1.58 -6.30
C SER A 63 2.81 -0.67 -7.25
N GLN A 64 2.04 0.14 -7.97
CA GLN A 64 2.54 1.22 -8.78
C GLN A 64 1.73 2.48 -8.49
N ARG A 65 2.44 3.59 -8.28
CA ARG A 65 1.87 4.93 -8.22
C ARG A 65 2.49 5.76 -9.34
N LEU A 66 1.64 6.30 -10.20
CA LEU A 66 2.05 7.20 -11.27
C LEU A 66 1.30 8.52 -11.12
N MET A 67 2.03 9.61 -10.99
CA MET A 67 1.51 10.97 -10.95
C MET A 67 2.39 11.82 -11.87
N PRO A 68 2.03 11.93 -13.16
CA PRO A 68 2.90 12.53 -14.17
C PRO A 68 2.93 14.07 -14.13
N ILE A 69 1.99 14.70 -13.41
CA ILE A 69 1.86 16.15 -13.33
C ILE A 69 2.04 16.56 -11.88
N ASP A 70 2.76 17.66 -11.64
CA ASP A 70 2.85 18.26 -10.32
C ASP A 70 1.45 18.71 -9.83
N PRO A 71 1.02 18.29 -8.63
CA PRO A 71 -0.25 18.73 -8.04
C PRO A 71 -0.21 20.23 -7.69
N GLU A 72 -1.39 20.82 -7.49
CA GLU A 72 -1.55 22.23 -7.14
C GLU A 72 -1.84 22.40 -5.65
N ASP A 73 -1.33 23.47 -5.04
CA ASP A 73 -1.64 23.85 -3.67
C ASP A 73 -3.02 24.54 -3.56
N GLY A 74 -3.46 24.85 -2.33
CA GLY A 74 -4.73 25.54 -2.10
C GLY A 74 -4.82 26.96 -2.68
N ASN A 75 -3.71 27.52 -3.16
CA ASN A 75 -3.63 28.81 -3.86
C ASN A 75 -3.48 28.65 -5.39
N GLY A 76 -3.51 27.42 -5.91
CA GLY A 76 -3.37 27.10 -7.33
C GLY A 76 -1.93 27.12 -7.86
N ASN A 77 -0.92 27.17 -6.98
CA ASN A 77 0.47 27.07 -7.40
C ASN A 77 0.89 25.61 -7.53
N LYS A 78 1.68 25.28 -8.55
CA LYS A 78 2.26 23.94 -8.67
C LYS A 78 3.25 23.67 -7.55
N ILE A 79 3.17 22.46 -6.99
CA ILE A 79 4.19 21.95 -6.08
C ILE A 79 5.30 21.36 -6.94
N LEU A 80 6.37 22.13 -7.13
CA LEU A 80 7.48 21.75 -8.01
C LEU A 80 8.15 20.44 -7.57
N ASP A 81 8.66 19.69 -8.54
CA ASP A 81 9.39 18.43 -8.35
C ASP A 81 8.61 17.38 -7.54
N SER A 82 7.28 17.37 -7.68
CA SER A 82 6.40 16.50 -6.90
C SER A 82 5.79 15.36 -7.72
N ALA A 83 6.02 15.32 -9.03
CA ALA A 83 5.68 14.18 -9.87
C ALA A 83 6.24 12.86 -9.29
N VAL A 84 5.45 11.79 -9.40
CA VAL A 84 5.79 10.47 -8.84
C VAL A 84 5.74 9.41 -9.93
N ASP A 85 6.80 8.64 -10.05
CA ASP A 85 6.80 7.34 -10.71
C ASP A 85 7.43 6.32 -9.76
N ASN A 86 6.59 5.54 -9.10
CA ASN A 86 7.02 4.59 -8.09
C ASN A 86 6.48 3.20 -8.36
N LEU A 87 7.38 2.23 -8.25
CA LEU A 87 7.09 0.80 -8.27
C LEU A 87 7.60 0.17 -6.98
N ASN A 88 6.74 -0.59 -6.30
CA ASN A 88 7.08 -1.26 -5.05
C ASN A 88 6.56 -2.69 -5.05
N GLY A 89 7.37 -3.61 -4.52
CA GLY A 89 6.99 -5.00 -4.27
C GLY A 89 7.34 -5.44 -2.86
N MET A 90 6.49 -6.28 -2.28
CA MET A 90 6.68 -6.88 -0.96
C MET A 90 6.39 -8.38 -1.03
N LEU A 91 7.21 -9.17 -0.34
CA LEU A 91 6.99 -10.59 -0.10
C LEU A 91 7.17 -10.87 1.40
N LYS A 92 6.23 -11.60 1.99
CA LYS A 92 6.26 -12.09 3.36
C LYS A 92 5.93 -13.58 3.36
N MET A 93 6.65 -14.36 4.16
CA MET A 93 6.51 -15.81 4.33
C MET A 93 6.73 -16.23 5.78
#